data_AF-A0A498HQD6-F1
#
_entry.id   AF-A0A498HQD6-F1
#
_cell.length_a   1.000
_cell.length_b   1.000
_cell.length_c   1.000
_cell.angle_alpha   90.00
_cell.angle_beta   90.00
_cell.angle_gamma   90.00
#
_symmetry.space_group_name_H-M   'P 1'
#
loop_
_entity.id
_entity.type
_entity.pdbx_description
1 polymer ?
#
loop_
_entity_poly.entity_id
_entity_poly.type
_entity_poly.pdbx_seq_one_letter_code
_entity_poly.pdbx_strand_id
1 'polypeptide(L)'
;MGRQRSYGHVPRPHAILYYSQRTSNGGLLITEATGVSDTAQGYTDTPGIWTMEQVEAWKPIVDAVHAKGGIFFCQILHVGRVSNTGFQPNGQAPISSTEKQVPLNGIDVSEYTPPKRLRTDEIPQIVNDFRLAARNAMEAACVVIT
;
A
#
# COMPACT_ATOMS: atom_id res chain seq x y z
N MET A 1 -2.86 3.75 -9.36
CA MET A 1 -1.67 3.52 -10.22
C MET A 1 -0.41 3.77 -9.40
N GLY A 2 0.48 2.79 -9.21
CA GLY A 2 1.73 2.98 -8.45
C GLY A 2 2.62 4.03 -9.09
N ARG A 3 3.08 5.03 -8.32
CA ARG A 3 3.94 6.12 -8.82
C ARG A 3 5.34 6.14 -8.24
N GLN A 4 5.56 5.41 -7.13
CA GLN A 4 6.86 5.33 -6.44
C GLN A 4 7.44 6.72 -6.10
N ARG A 5 6.63 7.56 -5.44
CA ARG A 5 7.03 8.93 -5.04
C ARG A 5 6.71 9.26 -3.58
N SER A 6 6.42 8.23 -2.80
CA SER A 6 6.11 8.32 -1.37
C SER A 6 7.32 7.84 -0.58
N TYR A 7 8.36 8.70 -0.52
CA TYR A 7 9.65 8.35 0.06
C TYR A 7 9.52 7.84 1.49
N GLY A 8 10.19 6.73 1.81
CA GLY A 8 10.08 6.10 3.14
C GLY A 8 8.67 5.61 3.47
N HIS A 9 7.87 5.30 2.45
CA HIS A 9 6.48 4.89 2.56
C HIS A 9 5.52 5.94 3.13
N VAL A 10 5.93 7.21 3.18
CA VAL A 10 5.09 8.31 3.65
C VAL A 10 4.61 9.14 2.43
N PRO A 11 3.30 9.36 2.27
CA PRO A 11 2.78 10.29 1.27
C PRO A 11 3.45 11.66 1.35
N ARG A 12 3.62 12.34 0.21
CA ARG A 12 4.41 13.58 0.12
C ARG A 12 3.57 14.75 -0.44
N PRO A 13 3.97 16.00 -0.18
CA PRO A 13 3.19 17.18 -0.59
C PRO A 13 2.85 17.26 -2.09
N HIS A 14 3.71 16.71 -2.98
CA HIS A 14 3.43 16.69 -4.41
C HIS A 14 2.17 15.86 -4.77
N ALA A 15 1.80 14.88 -3.93
CA ALA A 15 0.62 14.06 -4.13
C ALA A 15 -0.68 14.87 -3.98
N ILE A 16 -0.67 15.93 -3.16
CA ILE A 16 -1.80 16.87 -3.02
C ILE A 16 -2.14 17.46 -4.38
N LEU A 17 -1.13 18.02 -5.07
CA LEU A 17 -1.30 18.56 -6.41
C LEU A 17 -1.71 17.48 -7.41
N TYR A 18 -1.08 16.30 -7.34
CA TYR A 18 -1.35 15.18 -8.26
C TYR A 18 -2.82 14.74 -8.25
N TYR A 19 -3.39 14.50 -7.08
CA TYR A 19 -4.79 14.06 -6.94
C TYR A 19 -5.76 15.22 -7.15
N SER A 20 -5.44 16.43 -6.65
CA SER A 20 -6.26 17.62 -6.88
C SER A 20 -6.42 17.94 -8.37
N GLN A 21 -5.36 17.82 -9.18
CA GLN A 21 -5.43 18.03 -10.63
C GLN A 21 -6.39 17.06 -11.35
N ARG A 22 -6.62 15.89 -10.77
CA ARG A 22 -7.44 14.81 -11.35
C ARG A 22 -8.85 14.76 -10.79
N THR A 23 -9.17 15.67 -9.88
CA THR A 23 -10.47 15.68 -9.22
C THR A 23 -11.48 16.52 -9.97
N SER A 24 -12.65 15.94 -10.21
CA SER A 24 -13.88 16.61 -10.66
C SER A 24 -14.98 16.42 -9.62
N ASN A 25 -15.96 17.32 -9.60
CA ASN A 25 -17.11 17.23 -8.69
C ASN A 25 -17.92 15.96 -8.98
N GLY A 26 -18.14 15.12 -7.95
CA GLY A 26 -18.77 13.80 -8.07
C GLY A 26 -17.89 12.72 -8.71
N GLY A 27 -16.64 13.05 -9.07
CA GLY A 27 -15.69 12.11 -9.67
C GLY A 27 -15.13 11.13 -8.64
N LEU A 28 -15.03 9.85 -9.03
CA LEU A 28 -14.39 8.80 -8.24
C LEU A 28 -12.89 8.75 -8.52
N LEU A 29 -12.08 8.84 -7.47
CA LEU A 29 -10.64 8.61 -7.50
C LEU A 29 -10.32 7.39 -6.62
N ILE A 30 -9.36 6.60 -7.08
CA ILE A 30 -8.75 5.52 -6.31
C ILE A 30 -7.27 5.84 -6.17
N THR A 31 -6.71 5.73 -4.96
CA THR A 31 -5.30 6.00 -4.70
C THR A 31 -4.39 5.05 -5.49
N GLU A 32 -3.09 5.34 -5.47
CA GLU A 32 -2.10 4.29 -5.68
C GLU A 32 -2.17 3.21 -4.60
N ALA A 33 -1.59 2.04 -4.89
CA ALA A 33 -1.56 0.93 -3.96
C ALA A 33 -0.85 1.34 -2.66
N THR A 34 -1.54 1.18 -1.55
CA THR A 34 -1.12 1.66 -0.23
C THR A 34 -0.92 0.46 0.70
N GLY A 35 0.30 0.28 1.19
CA GLY A 35 0.66 -0.87 2.02
C GLY A 35 -0.09 -0.91 3.35
N VAL A 36 -0.55 -2.10 3.73
CA VAL A 36 -1.25 -2.33 5.02
C VAL A 36 -0.32 -2.58 6.21
N SER A 37 0.95 -2.88 5.93
CA SER A 37 1.99 -3.18 6.93
C SER A 37 3.38 -2.96 6.34
N ASP A 38 4.41 -3.12 7.16
CA ASP A 38 5.82 -3.15 6.74
C ASP A 38 6.15 -4.41 5.91
N THR A 39 5.51 -5.55 6.17
CA THR A 39 5.65 -6.77 5.35
C THR A 39 4.92 -6.69 4.00
N ALA A 40 4.03 -5.71 3.82
CA ALA A 40 3.22 -5.54 2.62
C ALA A 40 3.99 -4.99 1.42
N GLN A 41 5.27 -4.63 1.57
CA GLN A 41 6.06 -3.90 0.59
C GLN A 41 6.74 -4.82 -0.44
N GLY A 42 6.80 -4.35 -1.69
CA GLY A 42 7.53 -5.00 -2.79
C GLY A 42 8.11 -4.02 -3.82
N TYR A 43 7.95 -2.73 -3.56
CA TYR A 43 8.38 -1.65 -4.44
C TYR A 43 8.84 -0.47 -3.60
N THR A 44 9.90 0.20 -4.03
CA THR A 44 10.41 1.41 -3.38
C THR A 44 9.40 2.54 -3.44
N ASP A 45 9.39 3.39 -2.42
CA ASP A 45 8.65 4.66 -2.39
C ASP A 45 7.13 4.54 -2.66
N THR A 46 6.54 3.40 -2.28
CA THR A 46 5.08 3.21 -2.28
C THR A 46 4.49 3.62 -0.94
N PRO A 47 3.34 4.33 -0.89
CA PRO A 47 2.80 4.82 0.36
C PRO A 47 2.29 3.69 1.26
N GLY A 48 2.29 3.94 2.56
CA GLY A 48 1.67 3.12 3.58
C GLY A 48 0.46 3.77 4.24
N ILE A 49 -0.22 2.99 5.09
CA ILE A 49 -1.25 3.50 6.01
C ILE A 49 -1.33 2.72 7.34
N TRP A 50 -0.20 2.16 7.78
CA TRP A 50 -0.11 1.40 9.03
C TRP A 50 0.43 2.20 10.22
N THR A 51 1.09 3.34 9.97
CA THR A 51 1.56 4.25 11.02
C THR A 51 0.73 5.53 11.10
N MET A 52 0.73 6.18 12.26
CA MET A 52 0.04 7.46 12.42
C MET A 52 0.67 8.57 11.57
N GLU A 53 2.00 8.55 11.38
CA GLU A 53 2.69 9.48 10.48
C GLU A 53 2.15 9.38 9.05
N GLN A 54 1.93 8.16 8.55
CA GLN A 54 1.35 7.94 7.23
C GLN A 54 -0.09 8.45 7.14
N VAL A 55 -0.90 8.21 8.18
CA VAL A 55 -2.28 8.71 8.26
C VAL A 55 -2.32 10.24 8.20
N GLU A 56 -1.52 10.92 9.02
CA GLU A 56 -1.43 12.39 9.01
C GLU A 56 -0.95 12.93 7.65
N ALA A 57 -0.02 12.23 7.00
CA ALA A 57 0.46 12.61 5.66
C ALA A 57 -0.60 12.44 4.56
N TRP A 58 -1.57 11.54 4.74
CA TRP A 58 -2.69 11.37 3.81
C TRP A 58 -3.74 12.48 3.92
N LYS A 59 -4.01 13.01 5.12
CA LYS A 59 -5.11 13.96 5.36
C LYS A 59 -5.11 15.17 4.40
N PRO A 60 -3.99 15.91 4.19
CA PRO A 60 -3.99 17.05 3.26
C PRO A 60 -4.28 16.67 1.80
N ILE A 61 -3.96 15.44 1.41
CA ILE A 61 -4.24 14.92 0.07
C ILE A 61 -5.73 14.67 -0.08
N VAL A 62 -6.35 14.05 0.93
CA VAL A 62 -7.80 13.77 0.97
C VAL A 62 -8.59 15.07 0.99
N ASP A 63 -8.18 16.03 1.82
CA ASP A 63 -8.78 17.36 1.90
C ASP A 63 -8.79 18.06 0.53
N ALA A 64 -7.69 17.97 -0.22
CA ALA A 64 -7.60 18.59 -1.55
C ALA A 64 -8.50 17.93 -2.61
N VAL A 65 -8.82 16.64 -2.46
CA VAL A 65 -9.80 15.95 -3.31
C VAL A 65 -11.21 16.34 -2.90
N HIS A 66 -11.52 16.30 -1.61
CA HIS A 66 -12.85 16.66 -1.09
C HIS A 66 -13.21 18.13 -1.32
N ALA A 67 -12.23 19.04 -1.26
CA ALA A 67 -12.42 20.45 -1.57
C ALA A 67 -12.91 20.70 -3.01
N LYS A 68 -12.73 19.73 -3.91
CA LYS A 68 -13.24 19.75 -5.30
C LYS A 68 -14.48 18.90 -5.52
N GLY A 69 -15.07 18.36 -4.44
CA GLY A 69 -16.24 17.48 -4.48
C GLY A 69 -15.96 16.08 -5.01
N GLY A 70 -14.70 15.64 -5.01
CA GLY A 70 -14.34 14.28 -5.41
C GLY A 70 -14.66 13.24 -4.33
N ILE A 71 -14.90 12.01 -4.75
CA ILE A 71 -15.00 10.83 -3.88
C ILE A 71 -13.66 10.10 -3.96
N PHE A 72 -13.06 9.79 -2.81
CA PHE A 72 -11.71 9.23 -2.78
C PHE A 72 -11.63 7.92 -2.02
N PHE A 73 -11.15 6.88 -2.70
CA PHE A 73 -10.96 5.55 -2.13
C PHE A 73 -9.48 5.20 -1.98
N CYS A 74 -9.10 4.69 -0.81
CA CYS A 74 -7.76 4.13 -0.58
C CYS A 74 -7.72 2.66 -1.01
N GLN A 75 -6.87 2.34 -1.98
CA GLN A 75 -6.57 0.97 -2.39
C GLN A 75 -5.53 0.36 -1.44
N ILE A 76 -5.99 -0.40 -0.44
CA ILE A 76 -5.10 -1.11 0.49
C ILE A 76 -4.54 -2.39 -0.14
N LEU A 77 -3.23 -2.63 0.02
CA LEU A 77 -2.51 -3.71 -0.66
C LEU A 77 -1.56 -4.47 0.26
N HIS A 78 -1.39 -5.77 0.00
CA HIS A 78 -0.26 -6.58 0.43
C HIS A 78 0.32 -7.35 -0.76
N VAL A 79 1.61 -7.17 -1.10
CA VAL A 79 2.21 -7.78 -2.31
C VAL A 79 2.46 -9.30 -2.19
N GLY A 80 2.59 -9.79 -0.97
CA GLY A 80 2.87 -11.20 -0.69
C GLY A 80 4.22 -11.62 -1.29
N ARG A 81 4.21 -12.66 -2.14
CA ARG A 81 5.45 -13.19 -2.76
C ARG A 81 6.05 -12.32 -3.87
N VAL A 82 5.38 -11.25 -4.29
CA VAL A 82 5.93 -10.27 -5.24
C VAL A 82 6.77 -9.26 -4.46
N SER A 83 7.82 -9.75 -3.80
CA SER A 83 8.72 -8.98 -2.94
C SER A 83 10.07 -9.71 -2.80
N ASN A 84 11.03 -9.08 -2.11
CA ASN A 84 12.31 -9.66 -1.75
C ASN A 84 12.73 -9.26 -0.34
N THR A 85 13.76 -9.93 0.20
CA THR A 85 14.30 -9.69 1.54
C THR A 85 14.73 -8.23 1.77
N GLY A 86 15.12 -7.50 0.72
CA GLY A 86 15.50 -6.09 0.82
C GLY A 86 14.33 -5.16 1.20
N PHE A 87 13.09 -5.56 0.90
CA PHE A 87 11.88 -4.83 1.31
C PHE A 87 11.32 -5.30 2.65
N GLN A 88 11.80 -6.44 3.17
CA GLN A 88 11.20 -7.07 4.34
C GLN A 88 11.91 -6.61 5.62
N PRO A 89 11.16 -6.45 6.73
CA PRO A 89 11.75 -6.12 8.01
C PRO A 89 12.78 -7.18 8.40
N ASN A 90 13.97 -6.75 8.81
CA ASN A 90 15.09 -7.60 9.23
C ASN A 90 15.56 -8.60 8.15
N GLY A 91 15.30 -8.34 6.86
CA GLY A 91 15.74 -9.22 5.78
C GLY A 91 15.00 -10.57 5.73
N GLN A 92 13.82 -10.66 6.35
CA GLN A 92 13.03 -11.90 6.37
C GLN A 92 12.48 -12.25 4.97
N ALA A 93 12.11 -13.52 4.78
CA ALA A 93 11.45 -13.94 3.55
C ALA A 93 10.04 -13.31 3.44
N PRO A 94 9.62 -12.84 2.25
CA PRO A 94 8.24 -12.42 2.03
C PRO A 94 7.24 -13.54 2.35
N ILE A 95 5.99 -13.19 2.65
CA ILE A 95 4.96 -14.18 3.00
C ILE A 95 4.06 -14.53 1.81
N SER A 96 3.53 -15.76 1.79
CA SER A 96 2.57 -16.18 0.76
C SER A 96 1.74 -17.38 1.20
N SER A 97 0.82 -17.82 0.34
CA SER A 97 0.07 -19.08 0.49
C SER A 97 0.88 -20.32 0.10
N THR A 98 2.10 -20.14 -0.42
CA THR A 98 2.97 -21.17 -0.95
C THR A 98 4.43 -20.82 -0.68
N GLU A 99 5.34 -21.78 -0.83
CA GLU A 99 6.79 -21.58 -0.78
C GLU A 99 7.37 -21.38 -2.19
N LYS A 100 6.54 -21.50 -3.22
CA LYS A 100 6.94 -21.34 -4.62
C LYS A 100 7.23 -19.86 -4.91
N GLN A 101 8.48 -19.58 -5.25
CA GLN A 101 8.93 -18.30 -5.81
C GLN A 101 8.08 -17.90 -7.03
N VAL A 102 8.00 -16.59 -7.29
CA VAL A 102 7.41 -16.07 -8.53
C VAL A 102 8.24 -16.61 -9.70
N PRO A 103 7.62 -17.25 -10.72
CA PRO A 103 8.34 -17.70 -11.91
C PRO A 103 9.04 -16.51 -12.57
N LEU A 104 10.31 -16.69 -12.94
CA LEU A 104 11.03 -15.68 -13.70
C LEU A 104 10.57 -15.72 -15.15
N ASN A 105 10.28 -14.55 -15.75
CA ASN A 105 9.81 -14.46 -17.13
C ASN A 105 10.96 -14.58 -18.16
N GLY A 106 12.10 -15.15 -17.76
CA GLY A 106 13.29 -15.34 -18.62
C GLY A 106 14.07 -14.07 -18.95
N ILE A 107 13.62 -12.89 -18.51
CA ILE A 107 14.25 -11.58 -18.78
C ILE A 107 14.92 -11.01 -17.52
N ASP A 108 14.35 -11.24 -16.33
CA ASP A 108 14.89 -10.75 -15.07
C ASP A 108 15.47 -11.88 -14.21
N VAL A 109 16.72 -11.71 -13.80
CA VAL A 109 17.43 -12.62 -12.91
C VAL A 109 17.11 -12.22 -11.47
N SER A 110 16.32 -13.03 -10.78
CA SER A 110 16.21 -13.07 -9.31
C SER A 110 15.77 -11.79 -8.56
N GLU A 111 14.68 -11.13 -8.97
CA GLU A 111 14.14 -10.01 -8.17
C GLU A 111 13.26 -10.42 -6.98
N TYR A 112 12.74 -11.65 -6.96
CA TYR A 112 11.80 -12.11 -5.93
C TYR A 112 12.39 -13.21 -5.06
N THR A 113 12.35 -13.07 -3.74
CA THR A 113 12.83 -14.13 -2.82
C THR A 113 11.78 -15.24 -2.70
N PRO A 114 12.17 -16.53 -2.62
CA PRO A 114 11.25 -17.59 -2.23
C PRO A 114 10.49 -17.23 -0.94
N PRO A 115 9.14 -17.23 -0.96
CA PRO A 115 8.35 -16.79 0.19
C PRO A 115 8.26 -17.86 1.29
N LYS A 116 8.02 -17.42 2.52
CA LYS A 116 7.52 -18.28 3.59
C LYS A 116 6.03 -18.54 3.37
N ARG A 117 5.61 -19.81 3.34
CA ARG A 117 4.19 -20.16 3.42
C ARG A 117 3.65 -19.80 4.80
N LEU A 118 2.58 -19.01 4.83
CA LEU A 118 1.86 -18.72 6.07
C LEU A 118 1.27 -20.00 6.65
N ARG A 119 1.45 -20.19 7.95
CA ARG A 119 0.67 -21.17 8.71
C ARG A 119 -0.75 -20.65 8.91
N THR A 120 -1.69 -21.56 9.14
CA THR A 120 -3.11 -21.21 9.35
C THR A 120 -3.31 -20.24 10.51
N ASP A 121 -2.50 -20.35 11.58
CA ASP A 121 -2.53 -19.46 12.74
C ASP A 121 -1.95 -18.06 12.48
N GLU A 122 -1.21 -17.86 11.39
CA GLU A 122 -0.64 -16.55 11.01
C GLU A 122 -1.60 -15.73 10.12
N ILE A 123 -2.54 -16.37 9.43
CA ILE A 123 -3.51 -15.71 8.52
C ILE A 123 -4.38 -14.67 9.25
N PRO A 124 -4.90 -14.92 10.47
CA PRO A 124 -5.70 -13.92 11.19
C PRO A 124 -4.96 -12.60 11.42
N GLN A 125 -3.63 -12.62 11.58
CA GLN A 125 -2.85 -11.39 11.72
C GLN A 125 -2.87 -10.57 10.43
N ILE A 126 -2.71 -11.21 9.26
CA ILE A 126 -2.77 -10.52 7.97
C ILE A 126 -4.15 -9.91 7.76
N VAL A 127 -5.23 -10.63 8.09
CA VAL A 127 -6.60 -10.08 8.05
C VAL A 127 -6.73 -8.87 8.98
N ASN A 128 -6.13 -8.94 10.17
CA ASN A 128 -6.11 -7.82 11.10
C ASN A 128 -5.33 -6.61 10.55
N ASP A 129 -4.25 -6.79 9.81
CA ASP A 129 -3.51 -5.69 9.18
C ASP A 129 -4.38 -4.94 8.16
N PHE A 130 -5.14 -5.67 7.32
CA PHE A 130 -6.13 -5.05 6.42
C PHE A 130 -7.22 -4.30 7.20
N ARG A 131 -7.72 -4.88 8.29
CA ARG A 131 -8.72 -4.22 9.16
C ARG A 131 -8.18 -2.93 9.78
N LEU A 132 -6.93 -2.93 10.26
CA LEU A 132 -6.26 -1.77 10.82
C LEU A 132 -6.06 -0.69 9.74
N ALA A 133 -5.54 -1.07 8.57
CA ALA A 133 -5.33 -0.16 7.44
C ALA A 133 -6.64 0.48 6.96
N ALA A 134 -7.73 -0.28 6.89
CA ALA A 134 -9.05 0.25 6.55
C ALA A 134 -9.54 1.30 7.57
N ARG A 135 -9.34 1.04 8.88
CA ARG A 135 -9.67 2.02 9.92
C ARG A 135 -8.83 3.28 9.81
N ASN A 136 -7.53 3.13 9.58
CA ASN A 136 -6.60 4.24 9.41
C ASN A 136 -6.91 5.07 8.15
N ALA A 137 -7.36 4.42 7.07
CA ALA A 137 -7.86 5.10 5.87
C ALA A 137 -9.11 5.95 6.17
N MET A 138 -10.07 5.42 6.93
CA MET A 138 -11.23 6.20 7.38
C MET A 138 -10.84 7.35 8.31
N GLU A 139 -9.81 7.18 9.14
CA GLU A 139 -9.27 8.25 9.99
C GLU A 139 -8.59 9.36 9.16
N ALA A 140 -7.99 9.01 8.02
CA ALA A 140 -7.54 9.98 7.01
C ALA A 140 -8.69 10.54 6.15
N ALA A 141 -9.94 10.17 6.43
CA ALA A 141 -11.16 10.51 5.68
C ALA A 141 -11.27 9.90 4.27
N CYS A 142 -10.50 8.86 3.93
CA CYS A 142 -10.74 8.05 2.73
C CYS A 142 -11.90 7.07 2.94
N VAL A 143 -12.61 6.72 1.86
CA VAL A 143 -13.41 5.50 1.79
C VAL A 143 -12.50 4.32 1.40
N VAL A 144 -12.85 3.07 1.69
CA VAL A 144 -11.96 1.90 1.51
C VAL A 144 -12.49 0.94 0.45
N ILE A 145 -11.59 0.43 -0.41
CA ILE A 145 -11.81 -0.74 -1.30
C ILE A 145 -10.75 -1.79 -0.98
N THR A 146 -11.20 -3.03 -0.77
CA THR A 146 -10.37 -4.22 -0.54
C THR A 146 -10.08 -4.96 -1.83
#